data_AF-A0A957EW12-F1
#
_entry.id   AF-A0A957EW12-F1
#
_cell.length_a   1.000
_cell.length_b   1.000
_cell.length_c   1.000
_cell.angle_alpha   90.00
_cell.angle_beta   90.00
_cell.angle_gamma   90.00
#
_symmetry.space_group_name_H-M   'P 1'
#
loop_
_entity.id
_entity.type
_entity.pdbx_description
1 polymer ?
#
loop_
_entity_poly.entity_id
_entity_poly.type
_entity_poly.pdbx_seq_one_letter_code
_entity_poly.pdbx_strand_id
1 'polypeptide(L)'
;MERLKLLNGYINDLRDLQNVDFVTYQENKLIHRTVERTLHLAIEACLDIGQHIIANEGLRPPEDNKTVFVVLHEARIVPDDLLEHLTRMAQFRNLIVHDYARIDHAAVFGILKRHLGDFDTFAQAIVMYLRSG
;
A
#
# COMPACT_ATOMS: atom_id res chain seq x y z
N MET A 1 3.52 1.41 16.11
CA MET A 1 2.71 2.66 16.12
C MET A 1 3.23 3.72 15.16
N GLU A 2 4.53 4.00 15.10
CA GLU A 2 5.09 5.06 14.23
C GLU A 2 4.82 4.84 12.73
N ARG A 3 5.05 3.63 12.20
CA ARG A 3 4.77 3.29 10.80
C ARG A 3 3.29 3.39 10.41
N LEU A 4 2.37 3.07 11.33
CA LEU A 4 0.92 3.26 11.12
C LEU A 4 0.55 4.75 11.06
N LYS A 5 1.23 5.61 11.83
CA LYS A 5 1.05 7.06 11.72
C LYS A 5 1.54 7.60 10.37
N LEU A 6 2.70 7.11 9.90
CA LEU A 6 3.21 7.46 8.57
C LEU A 6 2.26 7.00 7.46
N LEU A 7 1.78 5.76 7.51
CA LEU A 7 0.79 5.23 6.57
C LEU A 7 -0.46 6.12 6.52
N ASN A 8 -1.02 6.47 7.68
CA ASN A 8 -2.17 7.37 7.73
C ASN A 8 -1.89 8.76 7.15
N GLY A 9 -0.68 9.29 7.35
CA GLY A 9 -0.25 10.54 6.71
C GLY A 9 -0.31 10.44 5.19
N TYR A 10 0.30 9.41 4.62
CA TYR A 10 0.30 9.18 3.17
C TYR A 10 -1.11 8.95 2.61
N ILE A 11 -1.97 8.23 3.33
CA ILE A 11 -3.37 8.03 2.92
C ILE A 11 -4.10 9.39 2.85
N ASN A 12 -3.90 10.26 3.85
CA ASN A 12 -4.53 11.58 3.87
C ASN A 12 -4.03 12.47 2.74
N ASP A 13 -2.71 12.49 2.49
CA ASP A 13 -2.14 13.22 1.36
C ASP A 13 -2.74 12.76 0.01
N LEU A 14 -2.96 11.45 -0.15
CA LEU A 14 -3.61 10.89 -1.34
C LEU A 14 -5.10 11.26 -1.41
N ARG A 15 -5.81 11.28 -0.28
CA ARG A 15 -7.22 11.70 -0.22
C ARG A 15 -7.41 13.16 -0.61
N ASP A 16 -6.50 14.04 -0.23
CA ASP A 16 -6.55 15.44 -0.65
C ASP A 16 -6.47 15.58 -2.18
N LEU A 17 -5.70 14.69 -2.82
CA LEU A 17 -5.56 14.61 -4.27
C LEU A 17 -6.74 13.89 -4.96
N GLN A 18 -7.65 13.23 -4.22
CA GLN A 18 -8.84 12.61 -4.81
C GLN A 18 -9.86 13.62 -5.33
N ASN A 19 -9.75 14.90 -5.01
CA ASN A 19 -10.67 15.91 -5.58
C ASN A 19 -10.22 16.41 -6.96
N VAL A 20 -8.99 16.09 -7.38
CA VAL A 20 -8.45 16.49 -8.69
C VAL A 20 -9.14 15.68 -9.79
N ASP A 21 -9.69 16.34 -10.82
CA ASP A 21 -10.25 15.68 -11.99
C ASP A 21 -9.16 15.06 -12.89
N PHE A 22 -9.56 14.20 -13.82
CA PHE A 22 -8.60 13.49 -14.67
C PHE A 22 -7.85 14.41 -15.64
N VAL A 23 -8.48 15.50 -16.12
CA VAL A 23 -7.85 16.45 -17.05
C VAL A 23 -6.73 17.19 -16.35
N THR A 24 -7.04 17.75 -15.18
CA THR A 24 -6.08 18.45 -14.31
C THR A 24 -4.94 17.53 -13.89
N TYR A 25 -5.26 16.26 -13.57
CA TYR A 25 -4.25 15.25 -13.28
C TYR A 25 -3.32 15.05 -14.48
N GLN A 26 -3.87 14.71 -15.66
CA GLN A 26 -3.13 14.36 -16.87
C GLN A 26 -2.19 15.46 -17.36
N GLU A 27 -2.60 16.73 -17.22
CA GLU A 27 -1.81 17.87 -17.67
C GLU A 27 -0.74 18.30 -16.66
N ASN A 28 -0.77 17.78 -15.41
CA ASN A 28 0.10 18.22 -14.34
C ASN A 28 1.09 17.14 -13.89
N LYS A 29 2.31 17.23 -14.43
CA LYS A 29 3.43 16.33 -14.08
C LYS A 29 3.81 16.33 -12.60
N LEU A 30 3.58 17.43 -11.88
CA LEU A 30 3.85 17.48 -10.44
C LEU A 30 2.85 16.63 -9.69
N ILE A 31 1.56 16.70 -10.06
CA ILE A 31 0.52 15.85 -9.45
C ILE A 31 0.82 14.38 -9.71
N HIS A 32 1.20 13.99 -10.93
CA HIS A 32 1.59 12.61 -11.25
C HIS A 32 2.69 12.10 -10.30
N ARG A 33 3.80 12.86 -10.22
CA ARG A 33 4.95 12.48 -9.40
C ARG A 33 4.61 12.42 -7.91
N THR A 34 3.78 13.33 -7.42
CA THR A 34 3.30 13.32 -6.04
C THR A 34 2.47 12.06 -5.78
N VAL A 35 1.48 11.76 -6.62
CA VAL A 35 0.62 10.58 -6.44
C VAL A 35 1.43 9.28 -6.51
N GLU A 36 2.29 9.13 -7.51
CA GLU A 36 3.14 7.94 -7.66
C GLU A 36 4.06 7.76 -6.45
N ARG A 37 4.72 8.83 -5.99
CA ARG A 37 5.62 8.76 -4.84
C ARG A 37 4.87 8.47 -3.56
N THR A 38 3.72 9.10 -3.33
CA THR A 38 2.95 8.90 -2.09
C THR A 38 2.33 7.51 -2.06
N LEU A 39 1.83 6.98 -3.19
CA LEU A 39 1.39 5.58 -3.28
C LEU A 39 2.54 4.60 -2.99
N HIS A 40 3.72 4.84 -3.57
CA HIS A 40 4.89 4.02 -3.28
C HIS A 40 5.23 4.05 -1.78
N LEU A 41 5.26 5.22 -1.15
CA LEU A 41 5.55 5.35 0.28
C LEU A 41 4.50 4.67 1.17
N ALA A 42 3.21 4.73 0.79
CA ALA A 42 2.15 4.03 1.50
C ALA A 42 2.35 2.50 1.43
N ILE A 43 2.68 1.96 0.25
CA ILE A 43 2.91 0.53 0.07
C ILE A 43 4.17 0.07 0.83
N GLU A 44 5.25 0.85 0.78
CA GLU A 44 6.46 0.58 1.57
C GLU A 44 6.15 0.54 3.07
N ALA A 45 5.35 1.48 3.58
CA ALA A 45 4.94 1.47 4.99
C ALA A 45 4.16 0.19 5.35
N CYS A 46 3.29 -0.31 4.47
CA CYS A 46 2.59 -1.58 4.66
C CYS A 46 3.56 -2.78 4.71
N LEU A 47 4.52 -2.84 3.78
CA LEU A 47 5.53 -3.90 3.73
C LEU A 47 6.39 -3.90 4.99
N ASP A 48 6.86 -2.72 5.41
CA ASP A 48 7.66 -2.52 6.62
C ASP A 48 6.92 -2.99 7.88
N ILE A 49 5.63 -2.66 8.00
CA ILE A 49 4.78 -3.12 9.10
C ILE A 49 4.70 -4.65 9.09
N GLY A 50 4.43 -5.24 7.91
CA GLY A 50 4.33 -6.68 7.77
C GLY A 50 5.62 -7.41 8.12
N GLN A 51 6.76 -6.95 7.60
CA GLN A 51 8.07 -7.52 7.91
C GLN A 51 8.39 -7.44 9.40
N HIS A 52 8.05 -6.33 10.05
CA HIS A 52 8.26 -6.18 11.48
C HIS A 52 7.43 -7.18 12.29
N ILE A 53 6.16 -7.40 11.91
CA ILE A 53 5.30 -8.39 12.56
C ILE A 53 5.85 -9.80 12.34
N ILE A 54 6.21 -10.16 11.10
CA ILE A 54 6.81 -11.46 10.77
C ILE A 54 8.03 -11.74 11.65
N ALA A 55 8.92 -10.76 11.79
CA ALA A 55 10.12 -10.89 12.60
C ALA A 55 9.80 -11.04 14.09
N ASN A 56 8.86 -10.25 14.62
CA ASN A 56 8.48 -10.31 16.04
C ASN A 56 7.80 -11.62 16.41
N GLU A 57 6.98 -12.17 15.52
CA GLU A 57 6.25 -13.43 15.73
C GLU A 57 7.08 -14.69 15.40
N GLY A 58 8.30 -14.51 14.88
CA GLY A 58 9.16 -15.62 14.46
C GLY A 58 8.57 -16.43 13.31
N LEU A 59 7.77 -15.80 12.44
CA LEU A 59 7.18 -16.44 11.26
C LEU A 59 8.25 -16.72 10.20
N ARG A 60 7.89 -17.53 9.19
CA ARG A 60 8.81 -17.80 8.07
C ARG A 60 9.22 -16.51 7.36
N PRO A 61 10.48 -16.38 6.93
CA PRO A 61 10.93 -15.18 6.24
C PRO A 61 10.27 -15.08 4.85
N PRO A 62 9.86 -13.89 4.42
CA PRO A 62 9.33 -13.68 3.08
C PRO A 62 10.46 -13.66 2.06
N GLU A 63 10.21 -14.25 0.88
CA GLU A 63 11.19 -14.29 -0.23
C GLU A 63 11.16 -13.00 -1.06
N ASP A 64 10.00 -12.35 -1.12
CA ASP A 64 9.79 -11.09 -1.82
C ASP A 64 8.70 -10.23 -1.12
N ASN A 65 8.47 -9.03 -1.65
CA ASN A 65 7.47 -8.10 -1.11
C ASN A 65 6.05 -8.66 -1.11
N LYS A 66 5.67 -9.49 -2.10
CA LYS A 66 4.33 -10.09 -2.13
C LYS A 66 4.18 -11.12 -1.01
N THR A 67 5.25 -11.88 -0.79
CA THR A 67 5.32 -12.94 0.21
C THR A 67 5.17 -12.40 1.62
N VAL A 68 5.51 -11.12 1.89
CA VAL A 68 5.19 -10.45 3.16
C VAL A 68 3.70 -10.59 3.48
N PHE A 69 2.82 -10.23 2.54
CA PHE A 69 1.38 -10.28 2.77
C PHE A 69 0.85 -11.71 2.84
N VAL A 70 1.44 -12.64 2.07
CA VAL A 70 1.11 -14.07 2.14
C VAL A 70 1.43 -14.65 3.52
N VAL A 71 2.59 -14.33 4.09
CA VAL A 71 2.98 -14.81 5.44
C VAL A 71 2.03 -14.27 6.51
N LEU A 72 1.65 -12.99 6.42
CA LEU A 72 0.66 -12.40 7.35
C LEU A 72 -0.71 -13.08 7.24
N HIS A 73 -1.10 -13.46 6.02
CA HIS A 73 -2.34 -14.18 5.77
C HIS A 73 -2.30 -15.61 6.31
N GLU A 74 -1.20 -16.35 6.10
CA GLU A 74 -0.99 -17.68 6.68
C GLU A 74 -1.10 -17.67 8.21
N ALA A 75 -0.63 -16.59 8.85
CA ALA A 75 -0.76 -16.34 10.28
C ALA A 75 -2.15 -15.83 10.72
N ARG A 76 -3.12 -15.72 9.80
CA ARG A 76 -4.49 -15.21 10.00
C ARG A 76 -4.56 -13.75 10.49
N ILE A 77 -3.53 -12.97 10.22
CA ILE A 77 -3.46 -11.54 10.55
C ILE A 77 -4.17 -10.72 9.46
N VAL A 78 -4.01 -11.14 8.21
CA VAL A 78 -4.67 -10.56 7.03
C VAL A 78 -5.74 -11.53 6.53
N PRO A 79 -6.98 -11.07 6.28
CA PRO A 79 -8.04 -11.94 5.76
C PRO A 79 -7.89 -12.21 4.25
N ASP A 80 -8.56 -13.27 3.77
CA ASP A 80 -8.50 -13.74 2.36
C ASP A 80 -8.86 -12.65 1.34
N ASP A 81 -9.92 -11.89 1.64
CA ASP A 81 -10.42 -10.82 0.80
C ASP A 81 -9.38 -9.72 0.61
N LEU A 82 -8.61 -9.40 1.65
CA LEU A 82 -7.58 -8.36 1.59
C LEU A 82 -6.27 -8.84 0.93
N LEU A 83 -5.94 -10.13 1.01
CA LEU A 83 -4.67 -10.66 0.49
C LEU A 83 -4.47 -10.36 -1.00
N GLU A 84 -5.53 -10.51 -1.80
CA GLU A 84 -5.45 -10.28 -3.24
C GLU A 84 -5.11 -8.82 -3.55
N HIS A 85 -5.75 -7.88 -2.86
CA HIS A 85 -5.49 -6.45 -2.99
C HIS A 85 -4.06 -6.09 -2.62
N LEU A 86 -3.56 -6.59 -1.49
CA LEU A 86 -2.20 -6.33 -1.01
C LEU A 86 -1.14 -6.91 -1.96
N THR A 87 -1.40 -8.09 -2.52
CA THR A 87 -0.51 -8.70 -3.51
C THR A 87 -0.42 -7.86 -4.78
N ARG A 88 -1.53 -7.28 -5.24
CA ARG A 88 -1.54 -6.33 -6.36
C ARG A 88 -0.82 -5.02 -6.02
N MET A 89 -0.95 -4.53 -4.78
CA MET A 89 -0.18 -3.36 -4.32
C MET A 89 1.33 -3.61 -4.37
N ALA A 90 1.81 -4.75 -3.88
CA ALA A 90 3.23 -5.13 -3.98
C ALA A 90 3.71 -5.19 -5.44
N GLN A 91 2.87 -5.69 -6.36
CA GLN A 91 3.17 -5.69 -7.79
C GLN A 91 3.28 -4.27 -8.36
N PHE A 92 2.33 -3.40 -8.01
CA PHE A 92 2.32 -2.02 -8.44
C PHE A 92 3.57 -1.25 -7.94
N ARG A 93 3.99 -1.49 -6.69
CA ARG A 93 5.26 -0.95 -6.19
C ARG A 93 6.45 -1.40 -7.04
N ASN A 94 6.51 -2.66 -7.44
CA ASN A 94 7.59 -3.15 -8.29
C ASN A 94 7.59 -2.45 -9.66
N LEU A 95 6.40 -2.21 -10.23
CA LEU A 95 6.25 -1.45 -11.48
C LEU A 95 6.76 -0.01 -11.31
N ILE A 96 6.42 0.68 -10.21
CA ILE A 96 6.89 2.05 -9.94
C ILE A 96 8.41 2.11 -9.87
N VAL A 97 9.05 1.12 -9.26
CA VAL A 97 10.50 1.17 -9.00
C VAL A 97 11.33 0.70 -10.19
N HIS A 98 10.93 -0.39 -10.85
CA HIS A 98 11.75 -1.06 -11.85
C HIS A 98 11.35 -0.74 -13.29
N ASP A 99 10.06 -0.50 -13.54
CA ASP A 99 9.49 -0.34 -14.88
C ASP A 99 8.78 1.01 -15.04
N TYR A 100 9.31 2.05 -14.38
CA TYR A 100 8.65 3.36 -14.30
C TYR A 100 8.31 3.98 -15.66
N ALA A 101 9.08 3.66 -16.71
CA ALA A 101 8.82 4.12 -18.08
C ALA A 101 7.53 3.55 -18.70
N ARG A 102 6.96 2.49 -18.10
CA ARG A 102 5.73 1.82 -18.54
C ARG A 102 4.52 2.10 -17.66
N ILE A 103 4.64 3.01 -16.68
CA ILE A 103 3.51 3.37 -15.81
C ILE A 103 2.41 4.01 -16.66
N ASP A 104 1.22 3.39 -16.61
CA ASP A 104 0.01 3.98 -17.15
C ASP A 104 -0.60 4.95 -16.12
N HIS A 105 -0.52 6.24 -16.40
CA HIS A 105 -1.06 7.29 -15.53
C HIS A 105 -2.57 7.15 -15.30
N ALA A 106 -3.34 6.59 -16.25
CA ALA A 106 -4.75 6.33 -16.06
C ALA A 106 -4.98 5.21 -15.05
N ALA A 107 -4.12 4.18 -15.03
CA ALA A 107 -4.14 3.13 -14.02
C ALA A 107 -3.81 3.68 -12.63
N VAL A 108 -2.76 4.52 -12.52
CA VAL A 108 -2.39 5.20 -11.26
C VAL A 108 -3.54 6.05 -10.73
N PHE A 109 -4.18 6.83 -11.60
CA PHE A 109 -5.35 7.63 -11.23
C PHE A 109 -6.53 6.75 -10.78
N GLY A 110 -6.72 5.59 -11.43
CA GLY A 110 -7.70 4.60 -11.01
C GLY A 110 -7.45 4.08 -9.59
N ILE A 111 -6.18 3.83 -9.23
CA ILE A 111 -5.78 3.45 -7.86
C ILE A 111 -6.10 4.57 -6.88
N LEU A 112 -5.68 5.80 -7.20
CA LEU A 112 -5.96 6.99 -6.39
C LEU A 112 -7.47 7.15 -6.10
N LYS A 113 -8.34 6.90 -7.08
CA LYS A 113 -9.79 7.10 -6.92
C LYS A 113 -10.51 5.96 -6.22
N ARG A 114 -10.05 4.72 -6.37
CA ARG A 114 -10.86 3.53 -6.00
C ARG A 114 -10.22 2.61 -4.97
N HIS A 115 -8.91 2.67 -4.78
CA HIS A 115 -8.17 1.64 -4.04
C HIS A 115 -7.47 2.17 -2.78
N LEU A 116 -7.68 3.44 -2.39
CA LEU A 116 -7.10 3.94 -1.13
C LEU A 116 -7.66 3.22 0.10
N GLY A 117 -8.91 2.75 0.02
CA GLY A 117 -9.56 1.98 1.10
C GLY A 117 -8.83 0.68 1.44
N ASP A 118 -8.06 0.10 0.51
CA ASP A 118 -7.31 -1.13 0.76
C ASP A 118 -6.22 -0.89 1.83
N PHE A 119 -5.63 0.32 1.88
CA PHE A 119 -4.69 0.71 2.93
C PHE A 119 -5.36 0.87 4.30
N ASP A 120 -6.59 1.40 4.34
CA ASP A 120 -7.35 1.51 5.57
C ASP A 120 -7.70 0.13 6.14
N THR A 121 -8.16 -0.78 5.28
CA THR A 121 -8.49 -2.16 5.66
C THR A 121 -7.27 -2.89 6.21
N PHE A 122 -6.10 -2.70 5.58
CA PHE A 122 -4.84 -3.21 6.11
C PHE A 122 -4.50 -2.63 7.49
N ALA A 123 -4.53 -1.31 7.63
CA ALA A 123 -4.23 -0.66 8.90
C ALA A 123 -5.17 -1.15 10.02
N GLN A 124 -6.46 -1.35 9.71
CA GLN A 124 -7.44 -1.89 10.64
C GLN A 124 -7.11 -3.33 11.04
N ALA A 125 -6.80 -4.21 10.08
CA ALA A 125 -6.42 -5.60 10.36
C ALA A 125 -5.22 -5.67 11.30
N ILE A 126 -4.18 -4.86 11.05
CA ILE A 126 -3.00 -4.79 11.91
C ILE A 126 -3.34 -4.25 13.31
N VAL A 127 -4.17 -3.20 13.42
CA VAL A 127 -4.58 -2.67 14.72
C VAL A 127 -5.41 -3.67 15.51
N MET A 128 -6.28 -4.43 14.87
CA MET A 128 -7.04 -5.50 15.52
C MET A 128 -6.11 -6.59 16.05
N TYR A 129 -5.16 -7.03 15.21
CA TYR A 129 -4.14 -8.00 15.60
C TYR A 129 -3.33 -7.57 16.83
N LEU A 130 -2.81 -6.33 16.82
CA LEU A 130 -2.02 -5.79 17.93
C LEU A 130 -2.80 -5.59 19.24
N ARG A 131 -4.14 -5.65 19.19
CA ARG A 131 -5.00 -5.59 20.39
C ARG A 131 -5.38 -6.98 20.91
N SER A 132 -5.26 -8.01 20.08
CA SER A 132 -5.59 -9.39 20.44
C SER A 132 -4.42 -10.19 21.01
N GLY A 133 -3.19 -9.69 20.89
CA GLY A 133 -2.00 -10.20 21.58
C GLY A 133 -1.72 -9.39 22.84
#